data_AF-G1FLH3-F1
#
_entry.id   AF-G1FLH3-F1
#
_cell.length_a   1.000
_cell.length_b   1.000
_cell.length_c   1.000
_cell.angle_alpha   90.00
_cell.angle_beta   90.00
_cell.angle_gamma   90.00
#
_symmetry.space_group_name_H-M   'P 1'
#
loop_
_entity.id
_entity.type
_entity.pdbx_description
1 polymer ?
#
loop_
_entity_poly.entity_id
_entity_poly.type
_entity_poly.pdbx_seq_one_letter_code
_entity_poly.pdbx_strand_id
1 'polypeptide(L)'
;LVTDIPATTGASFGHETVCYESPRPTMGIHRFVFVLFRQLGRQTVYAPGWRQNFNTRDFAEVYNLGSPVAAVYFNCQRESGSGGRRR
;
A
#
# COMPACT_ATOMS: atom_id res chain seq x y z
N LEU A 1 -3.37 5.36 0.79
CA LEU A 1 -2.53 5.85 -0.31
C LEU A 1 -2.18 7.29 0.00
N VAL A 2 -0.88 7.58 0.08
CA VAL A 2 -0.40 8.94 0.37
C VAL A 2 0.51 9.35 -0.78
N THR A 3 0.27 10.51 -1.36
CA THR A 3 1.03 11.09 -2.46
C THR A 3 1.80 12.32 -1.99
N ASP A 4 2.66 12.87 -2.84
CA ASP A 4 3.31 14.17 -2.64
C ASP A 4 4.13 14.31 -1.34
N ILE A 5 4.64 13.20 -0.81
CA ILE A 5 5.51 13.18 0.37
C ILE A 5 6.84 13.89 0.01
N PRO A 6 7.19 15.01 0.66
CA PRO A 6 8.48 15.66 0.43
C PRO A 6 9.64 14.74 0.81
N ALA A 7 10.72 14.77 0.02
CA ALA A 7 11.92 13.99 0.33
C ALA A 7 12.42 14.30 1.75
N THR A 8 13.01 13.28 2.41
CA THR A 8 13.48 13.32 3.80
C THR A 8 12.43 13.56 4.90
N THR A 9 11.14 13.64 4.53
CA THR A 9 10.01 13.70 5.48
C THR A 9 9.28 12.35 5.59
N GLY A 10 8.01 12.35 5.98
CA GLY A 10 7.19 11.15 6.15
C GLY A 10 5.76 11.34 5.64
N ALA A 11 4.98 10.26 5.69
CA ALA A 11 3.62 10.23 5.15
C ALA A 11 2.69 11.30 5.75
N SER A 12 2.94 11.76 6.98
CA SER A 12 2.18 12.86 7.61
C SER A 12 2.32 14.22 6.91
N PHE A 13 3.34 14.39 6.07
CA PHE A 13 3.58 15.61 5.28
C PHE A 13 3.09 15.47 3.83
N GLY A 14 2.62 14.29 3.43
CA GLY A 14 2.03 14.04 2.12
C GLY A 14 0.54 14.33 2.08
N HIS A 15 -0.05 14.11 0.92
CA HIS A 15 -1.49 14.21 0.72
C HIS A 15 -2.12 12.81 0.78
N GLU A 16 -2.93 12.55 1.81
CA GLU A 16 -3.68 11.30 1.93
C GLU A 16 -4.87 11.30 0.96
N THR A 17 -4.75 10.56 -0.14
CA THR A 17 -5.79 10.45 -1.16
C THR A 17 -6.73 9.27 -0.94
N VAL A 18 -6.27 8.26 -0.19
CA VAL A 18 -7.08 7.12 0.26
C VAL A 18 -6.73 6.83 1.71
N CYS A 19 -7.70 6.98 2.61
CA CYS A 19 -7.48 6.81 4.05
C CYS A 19 -6.88 5.45 4.40
N TYR A 20 -6.00 5.38 5.39
CA TYR A 20 -5.54 4.10 5.92
C TYR A 20 -6.70 3.26 6.47
N GLU A 21 -6.74 1.97 6.11
CA GLU A 21 -7.71 1.00 6.62
C GLU A 21 -6.95 -0.14 7.28
N SER A 22 -7.19 -0.36 8.58
CA SER A 22 -6.45 -1.36 9.35
C SER A 22 -6.69 -2.77 8.83
N PRO A 23 -5.64 -3.59 8.64
CA PRO A 23 -5.73 -5.00 8.26
C PRO A 23 -6.70 -5.82 9.11
N ARG A 24 -7.66 -6.48 8.47
CA ARG A 24 -8.61 -7.42 9.12
C ARG A 24 -8.75 -8.72 8.30
N PRO A 25 -7.68 -9.52 8.15
CA PRO A 25 -7.74 -10.77 7.39
C PRO A 25 -8.72 -11.75 8.04
N THR A 26 -9.53 -12.43 7.23
CA THR A 26 -10.54 -13.40 7.69
C THR A 26 -10.05 -14.85 7.64
N MET A 27 -9.17 -15.18 6.70
CA MET A 27 -8.65 -16.52 6.47
C MET A 27 -7.19 -16.51 6.01
N GLY A 28 -6.37 -17.44 6.50
CA GLY A 28 -4.98 -17.60 6.11
C GLY A 28 -4.05 -16.51 6.68
N ILE A 29 -2.82 -16.47 6.16
CA ILE A 29 -1.82 -15.46 6.51
C ILE A 29 -1.67 -14.54 5.30
N HIS A 30 -1.93 -13.25 5.51
CA HIS A 30 -1.90 -12.22 4.46
C HIS A 30 -0.64 -11.40 4.56
N ARG A 31 -0.09 -11.03 3.40
CA ARG A 31 1.02 -10.07 3.30
C ARG A 31 0.46 -8.68 3.11
N PHE A 32 0.77 -7.77 4.02
CA PHE A 32 0.46 -6.36 3.90
C PHE A 32 1.74 -5.62 3.52
N VAL A 33 1.71 -4.97 2.36
CA VAL A 33 2.91 -4.43 1.70
C VAL A 33 2.83 -2.90 1.70
N PHE A 34 3.88 -2.25 2.16
CA PHE A 34 4.13 -0.83 1.93
C PHE A 34 5.14 -0.70 0.78
N VAL A 35 4.81 0.11 -0.21
CA VAL A 35 5.66 0.36 -1.38
C VAL A 35 5.83 1.86 -1.54
N LEU A 36 7.07 2.31 -1.75
CA LEU A 36 7.41 3.71 -1.97
C LEU A 36 7.89 3.90 -3.42
N PHE A 37 7.35 4.93 -4.07
CA PHE A 37 7.73 5.33 -5.42
C PHE A 37 8.22 6.78 -5.42
N ARG A 38 9.10 7.12 -6.37
CA ARG A 38 9.51 8.51 -6.60
C ARG A 38 8.63 9.11 -7.70
N GLN A 39 7.85 10.14 -7.34
CA GLN A 39 7.05 10.89 -8.32
C GLN A 39 7.94 11.77 -9.22
N LEU A 40 7.50 12.01 -10.46
CA LEU A 40 8.13 12.96 -11.37
C LEU A 40 7.89 14.43 -10.96
N GLY A 41 6.78 14.69 -10.26
CA GLY A 41 6.41 16.01 -9.75
C GLY A 41 5.32 15.89 -8.68
N ARG A 42 4.95 17.02 -8.06
CA ARG A 42 3.81 17.06 -7.13
C ARG A 42 2.49 17.10 -7.89
N GLN A 43 1.42 16.59 -7.29
CA GLN A 43 0.07 16.60 -7.86
C GLN A 43 -0.04 15.85 -9.20
N THR A 44 0.80 14.85 -9.42
CA THR A 44 0.81 14.04 -10.65
C THR A 44 0.16 12.67 -10.48
N VAL A 45 -0.29 12.32 -9.26
CA VAL A 45 -0.80 10.99 -8.91
C VAL A 45 -2.16 11.14 -8.24
N TYR A 46 -3.14 10.36 -8.69
CA TYR A 46 -4.51 10.41 -8.17
C TYR A 46 -4.96 9.06 -7.60
N ALA A 47 -5.97 9.11 -6.73
CA ALA A 47 -6.54 7.92 -6.12
C ALA A 47 -7.20 6.99 -7.16
N PRO A 48 -7.12 5.66 -6.97
CA PRO A 48 -7.99 4.74 -7.70
C PRO A 48 -9.44 4.93 -7.27
N GLY A 49 -10.39 4.59 -8.15
CA GLY A 49 -11.83 4.66 -7.84
C GLY A 49 -12.29 3.64 -6.79
N TRP A 50 -11.52 2.57 -6.56
CA TRP A 50 -11.85 1.49 -5.63
C TRP A 50 -10.60 0.80 -5.08
N ARG A 51 -10.72 0.15 -3.91
CA ARG A 51 -9.62 -0.56 -3.23
C ARG A 51 -9.41 -1.97 -3.74
N GLN A 52 -10.50 -2.69 -4.00
CA GLN A 52 -10.48 -4.06 -4.48
C GLN A 52 -9.86 -4.14 -5.87
N ASN A 53 -9.17 -5.26 -6.17
CA ASN A 53 -8.53 -5.48 -7.48
C ASN A 53 -7.52 -4.39 -7.87
N PHE A 54 -6.94 -3.68 -6.90
CA PHE A 54 -5.85 -2.73 -7.14
C PHE A 54 -4.58 -3.47 -7.55
N ASN A 55 -3.97 -3.06 -8.66
CA ASN A 55 -2.68 -3.57 -9.12
C ASN A 55 -1.61 -2.48 -9.00
N THR A 56 -0.59 -2.73 -8.18
CA THR A 56 0.50 -1.77 -7.94
C THR A 56 1.38 -1.55 -9.17
N ARG A 57 1.54 -2.56 -10.04
CA ARG A 57 2.36 -2.43 -11.26
C ARG A 57 1.67 -1.53 -12.27
N ASP A 58 0.41 -1.81 -12.59
CA ASP A 58 -0.38 -1.01 -13.52
C ASP A 58 -0.49 0.44 -13.02
N PHE A 59 -0.66 0.64 -11.71
CA PHE A 59 -0.65 1.98 -11.11
C PHE A 59 0.69 2.72 -11.33
N ALA A 60 1.82 2.02 -11.16
CA ALA A 60 3.13 2.62 -11.38
C ALA A 60 3.37 2.97 -12.86
N GLU A 61 2.87 2.15 -13.78
CA GLU A 61 2.94 2.42 -15.22
C GLU A 61 2.10 3.64 -15.62
N VAL A 62 0.83 3.68 -15.20
CA VAL A 62 -0.09 4.80 -15.51
C VAL A 62 0.46 6.14 -15.05
N TYR A 63 1.10 6.18 -13.88
CA TYR A 63 1.65 7.41 -13.30
C TYR A 63 3.16 7.62 -13.54
N ASN A 64 3.77 6.82 -14.40
CA ASN A 64 5.20 6.91 -14.74
C ASN A 64 6.13 6.91 -13.50
N LEU A 65 5.80 6.09 -12.51
CA LEU A 65 6.52 6.00 -11.23
C LEU A 65 7.79 5.14 -11.31
N GLY A 66 7.93 4.34 -12.37
CA GLY A 66 9.04 3.42 -12.55
C GLY A 66 9.03 2.28 -11.52
N SER A 67 10.21 1.75 -11.19
CA SER A 67 10.36 0.73 -10.15
C SER A 67 10.26 1.32 -8.75
N PRO A 68 9.76 0.56 -7.76
CA PRO A 68 9.76 1.00 -6.36
C PRO A 68 11.16 1.36 -5.88
N VAL A 69 11.28 2.44 -5.11
CA VAL A 69 12.53 2.83 -4.44
C VAL A 69 12.70 2.14 -3.09
N ALA A 70 11.60 1.68 -2.48
CA ALA A 70 11.61 0.85 -1.29
C ALA A 70 10.32 0.02 -1.22
N ALA A 71 10.41 -1.15 -0.59
CA ALA A 71 9.26 -1.97 -0.25
C ALA A 71 9.52 -2.74 1.05
N VAL A 72 8.50 -2.84 1.90
CA VAL A 72 8.52 -3.66 3.11
C VAL A 72 7.16 -4.33 3.26
N TYR A 73 7.12 -5.53 3.83
CA TYR A 73 5.87 -6.19 4.13
C TYR A 73 5.89 -6.83 5.51
N PHE A 74 4.71 -7.05 6.05
CA PHE A 74 4.51 -7.87 7.23
C PHE A 74 3.41 -8.89 6.97
N ASN A 75 3.45 -9.99 7.74
CA ASN A 75 2.42 -11.00 7.72
C ASN A 75 1.38 -10.69 8.81
N CYS A 76 0.11 -10.86 8.49
CA CYS A 76 -0.99 -10.68 9.43
C CYS A 76 -2.02 -11.79 9.22
N GLN A 77 -2.61 -12.27 10.30
CA GLN A 77 -3.69 -13.24 10.31
C GLN A 77 -4.77 -12.79 11.30
N ARG A 78 -5.93 -13.43 11.24
CA ARG A 78 -7.00 -13.18 12.21
C ARG A 78 -6.48 -13.42 13.63
N GLU A 79 -6.88 -12.59 14.58
CA GLU A 79 -6.40 -12.65 15.99
C GLU A 79 -6.63 -14.03 16.64
N SER A 80 -7.80 -14.63 16.41
CA SER A 80 -8.10 -16.00 16.86
C SER A 80 -7.36 -17.10 16.10
N GLY A 81 -6.41 -16.72 15.24
CA GLY A 81 -5.69 -17.59 14.34
C GLY A 81 -6.50 -18.01 13.13
N SER A 82 -5.78 -18.51 12.13
CA SER A 82 -6.35 -18.98 10.87
C SER A 82 -6.70 -20.47 10.87
N GLY A 83 -6.80 -21.09 12.04
CA GLY A 83 -7.34 -22.45 12.23
C GLY A 83 -6.54 -23.54 11.51
N GLY A 84 -5.47 -24.03 12.13
CA GLY A 84 -4.86 -25.31 11.77
C GLY A 84 -5.41 -26.42 12.67
N ARG A 85 -5.86 -27.53 12.08
CA ARG A 85 -6.25 -28.74 12.82
C ARG A 85 -5.06 -29.18 13.68
N ARG A 86 -5.21 -29.09 15.01
CA ARG A 86 -4.26 -29.70 15.96
C ARG A 86 -4.24 -31.20 15.66
N ARG A 87 -3.10 -31.73 15.24
CA ARG A 87 -2.81 -33.16 15.36
C ARG A 87 -2.23 -33.41 16.74
#